data_AF-A0A8I2K0U7-F1
#
_entry.id   AF-A0A8I2K0U7-F1
#
_cell.length_a   1.000
_cell.length_b   1.000
_cell.length_c   1.000
_cell.angle_alpha   90.00
_cell.angle_beta   90.00
_cell.angle_gamma   90.00
#
_symmetry.space_group_name_H-M   'P 1'
#
loop_
_entity.id
_entity.type
_entity.pdbx_description
1 polymer ?
#
loop_
_entity_poly.entity_id
_entity_poly.type
_entity_poly.pdbx_seq_one_letter_code
_entity_poly.pdbx_strand_id
1 'polypeptide(L)'
;MKLKLVVSVFFMVIVLFLMGSQGNDVRGNHDSISAVELPTPPPPDPILPDEEIDESELSRIMATAGNDPSWWSAGGKSWVNYDFKSKTISKTNVDWPIMIIFYGNATVNKVKGIYGGITLWGSRMYGAYNIGSGTQWDSDRGTKVTVYFGGPDGYDSDTLHLRIYAPSSTDYFDGDGGWGHYVIASAHFDFNPPWDSIVGYSEDAEHAALQIAASKGYTVYYDWSWIGNYESLRNESNHWWQSDGYVSLVYVP
;
A
#
# COMPACT_ATOMS: atom_id res chain seq x y z
N MET A 1 10.24 40.01 -42.73
CA MET A 1 9.86 38.99 -41.73
C MET A 1 10.89 39.00 -40.61
N LYS A 2 10.52 39.47 -39.41
CA LYS A 2 11.38 39.46 -38.22
C LYS A 2 10.96 38.27 -37.37
N LEU A 3 11.82 37.25 -37.26
CA LEU A 3 11.61 36.08 -36.41
C LEU A 3 12.08 36.44 -35.00
N LYS A 4 11.15 36.50 -34.04
CA LYS A 4 11.45 36.69 -32.62
C LYS A 4 11.86 35.34 -32.03
N LEU A 5 13.11 35.23 -31.62
CA LEU A 5 13.63 34.15 -30.80
C LEU A 5 13.13 34.38 -29.36
N VAL A 6 12.24 33.53 -28.86
CA VAL A 6 11.85 33.51 -27.45
C VAL A 6 12.78 32.51 -26.76
N VAL A 7 13.71 33.06 -25.96
CA VAL A 7 14.52 32.29 -25.01
C VAL A 7 13.66 32.11 -23.76
N SER A 8 13.22 30.88 -23.49
CA SER A 8 12.61 30.52 -22.21
C SER A 8 13.66 29.87 -21.30
N VAL A 9 13.74 30.44 -20.12
CA VAL A 9 14.68 30.15 -19.03
C VAL A 9 14.37 28.80 -18.41
N PHE A 10 15.35 27.89 -18.38
CA PHE A 10 15.33 26.69 -17.54
C PHE A 10 15.74 27.08 -16.12
N PHE A 11 14.87 26.84 -15.14
CA PHE A 11 15.25 26.79 -13.73
C PHE A 11 15.91 25.44 -13.45
N MET A 12 17.23 25.44 -13.29
CA MET A 12 18.01 24.31 -12.81
C MET A 12 18.24 24.53 -11.31
N VAL A 13 17.56 23.75 -10.46
CA VAL A 13 17.85 23.73 -9.02
C VAL A 13 18.98 22.71 -8.80
N ILE A 14 20.20 23.23 -8.64
CA ILE A 14 21.36 22.46 -8.18
C ILE A 14 21.31 22.45 -6.66
N VAL A 15 21.08 21.29 -6.05
CA VAL A 15 21.35 21.09 -4.62
C VAL A 15 22.82 20.70 -4.49
N LEU A 16 23.65 21.66 -4.11
CA LEU A 16 25.06 21.47 -3.81
C LEU A 16 25.21 21.13 -2.32
N PHE A 17 25.57 19.89 -1.99
CA PHE A 17 26.04 19.55 -0.64
C PHE A 17 27.49 20.03 -0.49
N LEU A 18 27.68 21.13 0.23
CA LEU A 18 29.00 21.57 0.68
C LEU A 18 29.32 20.88 2.01
N MET A 19 30.37 20.06 1.98
CA MET A 19 31.11 19.67 3.17
C MET A 19 31.73 20.91 3.82
N GLY A 20 31.46 21.08 5.12
CA GLY A 20 32.04 22.12 5.96
C GLY A 20 32.13 21.63 7.39
N SER A 21 33.25 20.99 7.71
CA SER A 21 33.74 20.72 9.07
C SER A 21 34.09 22.04 9.77
N GLN A 22 33.64 22.23 11.00
CA GLN A 22 34.49 22.41 12.19
C GLN A 22 33.65 22.48 13.47
N GLY A 23 34.27 22.00 14.54
CA GLY A 23 33.60 21.51 15.73
C GLY A 23 33.12 22.56 16.71
N ASN A 24 32.20 22.12 17.55
CA ASN A 24 32.09 22.57 18.92
C ASN A 24 31.87 21.34 19.80
N ASP A 25 32.89 21.04 20.58
CA ASP A 25 32.94 20.00 21.59
C ASP A 25 32.14 20.50 22.81
N VAL A 26 30.90 20.02 22.94
CA VAL A 26 30.14 20.11 24.19
C VAL A 26 29.95 18.68 24.67
N ARG A 27 30.86 18.26 25.56
CA ARG A 27 30.71 17.07 26.39
C ARG A 27 29.50 17.26 27.31
N GLY A 28 28.32 16.98 26.78
CA GLY A 28 27.10 16.70 27.51
C GLY A 28 27.02 15.19 27.75
N ASN A 29 26.75 14.82 28.99
CA ASN A 29 26.60 13.48 29.51
C ASN A 29 25.67 12.63 28.60
N HIS A 30 26.23 11.72 27.80
CA HIS A 30 25.47 10.70 27.09
C HIS A 30 25.13 9.60 28.09
N ASP A 31 24.04 9.81 28.84
CA ASP A 31 23.26 8.69 29.31
C ASP A 31 22.88 7.88 28.06
N SER A 32 23.35 6.64 28.04
CA SER A 32 23.02 5.65 27.02
C SER A 32 21.51 5.61 26.84
N ILE A 33 21.02 6.19 25.74
CA ILE A 33 19.65 5.99 25.27
C ILE A 33 19.56 4.51 24.96
N SER A 34 18.96 3.75 25.88
CA SER A 34 18.59 2.36 25.68
C SER A 34 17.90 2.27 24.33
N ALA A 35 18.38 1.40 23.44
CA ALA A 35 17.67 1.08 22.21
C ALA A 35 16.23 0.74 22.61
N VAL A 36 15.28 1.58 22.20
CA VAL A 36 13.86 1.27 22.35
C VAL A 36 13.66 0.02 21.52
N GLU A 37 13.41 -1.10 22.19
CA GLU A 37 13.02 -2.34 21.53
C GLU A 37 11.81 -2.01 20.66
N LEU A 38 12.00 -2.03 19.35
CA LEU A 38 10.90 -1.83 18.41
C LEU A 38 9.90 -2.97 18.67
N PRO A 39 8.59 -2.68 18.70
CA PRO A 39 7.61 -3.73 18.84
C PRO A 39 7.82 -4.70 17.68
N THR A 40 8.16 -5.94 18.01
CA THR A 40 8.14 -7.03 17.03
C THR A 40 6.71 -7.16 16.55
N PRO A 41 6.48 -7.40 15.25
CA PRO A 41 5.13 -7.67 14.77
C PRO A 41 4.50 -8.74 15.68
N PRO A 42 3.20 -8.65 15.97
CA PRO A 42 2.53 -9.77 16.61
C PRO A 42 2.87 -11.02 15.78
N PRO A 43 3.19 -12.15 16.45
CA PRO A 43 3.41 -13.39 15.70
C PRO A 43 2.23 -13.56 14.76
N PRO A 44 2.48 -13.95 13.48
CA PRO A 44 1.37 -14.29 12.60
C PRO A 44 0.43 -15.22 13.37
N ASP A 45 -0.88 -15.05 13.19
CA ASP A 45 -1.82 -16.08 13.64
C ASP A 45 -1.22 -17.41 13.20
N PRO A 46 -1.08 -18.39 14.12
CA PRO A 46 -0.33 -19.59 13.82
C PRO A 46 -0.82 -20.13 12.49
N ILE A 47 0.07 -20.09 11.49
CA ILE A 47 -0.09 -20.90 10.29
C ILE A 47 -0.34 -22.28 10.88
N LEU A 48 -1.53 -22.83 10.62
CA LEU A 48 -1.86 -24.18 11.03
C LEU A 48 -0.64 -25.04 10.64
N PRO A 49 -0.04 -25.75 11.59
CA PRO A 49 1.32 -26.26 11.50
C PRO A 49 1.49 -26.99 10.18
N ASP A 50 2.41 -26.50 9.32
CA ASP A 50 2.82 -27.05 8.03
C ASP A 50 2.00 -28.28 7.62
N GLU A 51 0.70 -28.08 7.33
CA GLU A 51 0.05 -28.99 6.40
C GLU A 51 0.81 -28.66 5.13
N GLU A 52 1.71 -29.57 4.76
CA GLU A 52 2.32 -29.67 3.44
C GLU A 52 1.22 -29.28 2.46
N ILE A 53 1.23 -28.02 2.01
CA ILE A 53 0.17 -27.52 1.16
C ILE A 53 0.37 -28.34 -0.09
N ASP A 54 -0.53 -29.30 -0.28
CA ASP A 54 -0.48 -30.25 -1.37
C ASP A 54 -0.19 -29.44 -2.64
N GLU A 55 0.80 -29.84 -3.45
CA GLU A 55 1.06 -29.16 -4.71
C GLU A 55 -0.22 -29.08 -5.58
N SER A 56 -1.20 -29.96 -5.35
CA SER A 56 -2.56 -29.89 -5.90
C SER A 56 -3.45 -28.78 -5.29
N GLU A 57 -3.28 -28.46 -4.00
CA GLU A 57 -3.87 -27.29 -3.32
C GLU A 57 -3.16 -26.01 -3.75
N LEU A 58 -1.83 -25.95 -3.75
CA LEU A 58 -1.06 -24.81 -4.27
C LEU A 58 -1.40 -24.55 -5.75
N SER A 59 -1.49 -25.59 -6.57
CA SER A 59 -1.91 -25.43 -7.97
C SER A 59 -3.39 -25.13 -8.13
N ARG A 60 -4.28 -25.56 -7.22
CA ARG A 60 -5.69 -25.08 -7.18
C ARG A 60 -5.76 -23.62 -6.79
N ILE A 61 -5.04 -23.21 -5.77
CA ILE A 61 -4.98 -21.84 -5.24
C ILE A 61 -4.40 -20.91 -6.33
N MET A 62 -3.30 -21.30 -6.96
CA MET A 62 -2.68 -20.61 -8.11
C MET A 62 -3.53 -20.71 -9.39
N ALA A 63 -4.37 -21.74 -9.55
CA ALA A 63 -5.36 -21.84 -10.63
C ALA A 63 -6.60 -20.98 -10.37
N THR A 64 -6.73 -20.39 -9.18
CA THR A 64 -7.82 -19.48 -8.82
C THR A 64 -7.38 -18.03 -9.00
N ALA A 65 -6.80 -17.69 -10.15
CA ALA A 65 -6.94 -16.30 -10.64
C ALA A 65 -8.45 -16.09 -10.85
N GLY A 66 -9.09 -15.15 -10.16
CA GLY A 66 -10.54 -15.22 -10.20
C GLY A 66 -11.33 -14.36 -9.26
N ASN A 67 -10.84 -13.18 -8.89
CA ASN A 67 -11.62 -12.15 -8.24
C ASN A 67 -12.42 -12.74 -7.06
N ASP A 68 -11.82 -13.58 -6.21
CA ASP A 68 -12.57 -14.39 -5.23
C ASP A 68 -12.58 -13.72 -3.85
N PRO A 69 -13.59 -12.90 -3.52
CA PRO A 69 -13.61 -12.20 -2.26
C PRO A 69 -13.86 -13.16 -1.11
N SER A 70 -12.92 -13.18 -0.17
CA SER A 70 -12.97 -13.97 1.05
C SER A 70 -12.71 -13.10 2.27
N TRP A 71 -13.28 -13.49 3.41
CA TRP A 71 -13.03 -12.80 4.68
C TRP A 71 -11.71 -13.29 5.26
N TRP A 72 -10.85 -12.34 5.61
CA TRP A 72 -9.63 -12.55 6.35
C TRP A 72 -9.69 -11.80 7.68
N SER A 73 -8.93 -12.25 8.69
CA SER A 73 -8.94 -11.66 10.03
C SER A 73 -7.53 -11.44 10.56
N ALA A 74 -7.32 -10.31 11.21
CA ALA A 74 -6.17 -10.04 12.07
C ALA A 74 -6.50 -8.94 13.08
N GLY A 75 -5.72 -8.85 14.17
CA GLY A 75 -5.95 -7.86 15.22
C GLY A 75 -7.37 -7.93 15.82
N GLY A 76 -7.99 -9.11 15.79
CA GLY A 76 -9.35 -9.33 16.27
C GLY A 76 -10.46 -8.69 15.41
N LYS A 77 -10.16 -8.19 14.20
CA LYS A 77 -11.16 -7.69 13.24
C LYS A 77 -11.06 -8.45 11.92
N SER A 78 -12.15 -8.42 11.15
CA SER A 78 -12.21 -9.10 9.85
C SER A 78 -12.47 -8.11 8.72
N TRP A 79 -11.92 -8.38 7.56
CA TRP A 79 -12.09 -7.60 6.34
C TRP A 79 -11.98 -8.49 5.11
N VAL A 80 -12.44 -8.01 3.97
CA VAL A 80 -12.44 -8.77 2.72
C VAL A 80 -11.17 -8.48 1.92
N ASN A 81 -10.55 -9.51 1.37
CA ASN A 81 -9.27 -9.46 0.66
C ASN A 81 -9.25 -8.66 -0.68
N TYR A 82 -10.35 -7.99 -1.02
CA TYR A 82 -10.48 -7.06 -2.15
C TYR A 82 -11.26 -5.80 -1.73
N ASP A 83 -11.01 -4.68 -2.42
CA ASP A 83 -11.96 -3.56 -2.47
C ASP A 83 -13.00 -3.78 -3.59
N PHE A 84 -14.05 -2.93 -3.60
CA PHE A 84 -15.20 -3.12 -4.47
C PHE A 84 -15.65 -1.84 -5.17
N LYS A 85 -16.23 -2.00 -6.37
CA LYS A 85 -16.85 -0.93 -7.17
C LYS A 85 -18.15 -0.40 -6.56
N SER A 86 -18.81 -1.23 -5.76
CA SER A 86 -20.04 -0.92 -5.03
C SER A 86 -20.11 -1.70 -3.71
N LYS A 87 -21.07 -1.40 -2.84
CA LYS A 87 -21.23 -2.06 -1.52
C LYS A 87 -21.85 -3.47 -1.62
N THR A 88 -21.23 -4.35 -2.41
CA THR A 88 -21.65 -5.74 -2.63
C THR A 88 -20.41 -6.65 -2.68
N ILE A 89 -20.38 -7.71 -1.87
CA ILE A 89 -19.29 -8.70 -1.93
C ILE A 89 -19.62 -9.70 -3.05
N SER A 90 -18.92 -9.62 -4.17
CA SER A 90 -19.11 -10.51 -5.34
C SER A 90 -17.87 -10.52 -6.23
N LYS A 91 -17.59 -11.66 -6.87
CA LYS A 91 -16.49 -11.82 -7.83
C LYS A 91 -16.55 -10.87 -9.02
N THR A 92 -17.74 -10.42 -9.38
CA THR A 92 -17.95 -9.49 -10.50
C THR A 92 -17.89 -8.02 -10.08
N ASN A 93 -17.69 -7.73 -8.79
CA ASN A 93 -17.74 -6.39 -8.22
C ASN A 93 -16.44 -5.96 -7.53
N VAL A 94 -15.42 -6.82 -7.50
CA VAL A 94 -14.08 -6.46 -7.02
C VAL A 94 -13.46 -5.36 -7.90
N ASP A 95 -12.57 -4.55 -7.32
CA ASP A 95 -11.71 -3.63 -8.07
C ASP A 95 -10.22 -3.98 -7.89
N TRP A 96 -9.69 -4.02 -6.67
CA TRP A 96 -8.27 -4.33 -6.40
C TRP A 96 -8.06 -5.21 -5.17
N PRO A 97 -7.05 -6.09 -5.20
CA PRO A 97 -6.62 -6.83 -4.02
C PRO A 97 -6.19 -5.90 -2.88
N ILE A 98 -6.49 -6.28 -1.64
CA ILE A 98 -5.89 -5.68 -0.44
C ILE A 98 -4.51 -6.30 -0.25
N MET A 99 -3.48 -5.47 -0.09
CA MET A 99 -2.09 -5.94 -0.18
C MET A 99 -1.14 -5.30 0.83
N ILE A 100 -1.59 -4.27 1.55
CA ILE A 100 -0.77 -3.67 2.61
C ILE A 100 -1.62 -3.47 3.85
N ILE A 101 -1.06 -3.83 5.00
CA ILE A 101 -1.56 -3.42 6.31
C ILE A 101 -0.57 -2.46 6.94
N PHE A 102 -1.03 -1.25 7.25
CA PHE A 102 -0.27 -0.30 8.04
C PHE A 102 -0.69 -0.46 9.49
N TYR A 103 0.22 -0.77 10.41
CA TYR A 103 -0.09 -1.12 11.80
C TYR A 103 0.73 -0.34 12.83
N GLY A 104 0.42 -0.48 14.11
CA GLY A 104 1.06 0.24 15.22
C GLY A 104 0.19 1.41 15.67
N ASN A 105 0.34 2.56 15.03
CA ASN A 105 -0.40 3.78 15.31
C ASN A 105 -0.96 4.39 14.01
N ALA A 106 -1.33 3.53 13.07
CA ALA A 106 -1.76 3.93 11.75
C ALA A 106 -3.20 4.44 11.76
N THR A 107 -3.43 5.53 11.03
CA THR A 107 -4.77 5.99 10.67
C THR A 107 -4.78 6.27 9.16
N VAL A 108 -5.96 6.30 8.54
CA VAL A 108 -6.09 6.60 7.10
C VAL A 108 -5.37 7.90 6.75
N ASN A 109 -5.53 8.95 7.56
CA ASN A 109 -4.88 10.23 7.31
C ASN A 109 -3.35 10.19 7.46
N LYS A 110 -2.82 9.48 8.47
CA LYS A 110 -1.37 9.32 8.63
C LYS A 110 -0.77 8.59 7.43
N VAL A 111 -1.38 7.47 7.03
CA VAL A 111 -0.92 6.68 5.89
C VAL A 111 -0.96 7.50 4.61
N LYS A 112 -2.05 8.23 4.33
CA LYS A 112 -2.08 9.14 3.18
C LYS A 112 -1.00 10.20 3.23
N GLY A 113 -0.64 10.70 4.42
CA GLY A 113 0.50 11.61 4.61
C GLY A 113 1.84 11.04 4.14
N ILE A 114 2.02 9.71 4.19
CA ILE A 114 3.18 9.02 3.64
C ILE A 114 3.22 9.13 2.11
N TYR A 115 2.08 9.28 1.43
CA TYR A 115 1.99 9.22 -0.03
C TYR A 115 1.50 10.53 -0.67
N GLY A 116 1.68 11.66 0.00
CA GLY A 116 1.37 12.99 -0.56
C GLY A 116 -0.03 13.52 -0.25
N GLY A 117 -0.80 12.82 0.58
CA GLY A 117 -2.08 13.26 1.10
C GLY A 117 -3.28 12.74 0.31
N ILE A 118 -4.47 13.27 0.63
CA ILE A 118 -5.72 12.84 -0.01
C ILE A 118 -5.74 13.28 -1.47
N THR A 119 -6.04 12.35 -2.39
CA THR A 119 -6.27 12.70 -3.80
C THR A 119 -7.68 13.25 -4.01
N LEU A 120 -7.80 14.31 -4.83
CA LEU A 120 -9.09 14.76 -5.38
C LEU A 120 -9.46 14.02 -6.67
N TRP A 121 -8.52 13.26 -7.23
CA TRP A 121 -8.63 12.55 -8.49
C TRP A 121 -8.53 11.05 -8.22
N GLY A 122 -9.64 10.36 -8.34
CA GLY A 122 -9.78 8.95 -7.99
C GLY A 122 -11.23 8.62 -7.71
N SER A 123 -11.71 7.53 -8.28
CA SER A 123 -13.05 7.01 -7.99
C SER A 123 -13.13 6.53 -6.54
N ARG A 124 -14.30 6.66 -5.92
CA ARG A 124 -14.54 6.08 -4.60
C ARG A 124 -14.79 4.59 -4.76
N MET A 125 -13.95 3.77 -4.15
CA MET A 125 -14.18 2.34 -3.98
C MET A 125 -14.43 2.00 -2.52
N TYR A 126 -14.85 0.77 -2.26
CA TYR A 126 -15.38 0.37 -0.98
C TYR A 126 -14.65 -0.83 -0.39
N GLY A 127 -14.07 -0.67 0.80
CA GLY A 127 -13.54 -1.76 1.59
C GLY A 127 -14.61 -2.33 2.51
N ALA A 128 -14.80 -3.65 2.49
CA ALA A 128 -15.73 -4.35 3.38
C ALA A 128 -15.02 -4.87 4.63
N TYR A 129 -15.61 -4.63 5.80
CA TYR A 129 -15.08 -5.08 7.08
C TYR A 129 -16.17 -5.43 8.09
N ASN A 130 -15.79 -6.09 9.18
CA ASN A 130 -16.67 -6.47 10.27
C ASN A 130 -15.93 -6.33 11.61
N ILE A 131 -16.47 -5.51 12.51
CA ILE A 131 -15.95 -5.26 13.86
C ILE A 131 -16.87 -5.80 14.97
N GLY A 132 -17.76 -6.75 14.64
CA GLY A 132 -18.70 -7.38 15.58
C GLY A 132 -20.16 -6.98 15.41
N SER A 133 -20.48 -6.05 14.50
CA SER A 133 -21.85 -5.60 14.20
C SER A 133 -22.38 -6.03 12.83
N GLY A 134 -21.70 -6.97 12.18
CA GLY A 134 -21.96 -7.37 10.79
C GLY A 134 -21.17 -6.56 9.78
N THR A 135 -21.43 -6.80 8.49
CA THR A 135 -20.69 -6.18 7.38
C THR A 135 -20.90 -4.67 7.34
N GLN A 136 -19.80 -3.95 7.39
CA GLN A 136 -19.70 -2.51 7.24
C GLN A 136 -18.82 -2.17 6.03
N TRP A 137 -18.87 -0.91 5.61
CA TRP A 137 -18.22 -0.43 4.41
C TRP A 137 -17.55 0.90 4.67
N ASP A 138 -16.29 1.00 4.30
CA ASP A 138 -15.60 2.27 4.16
C ASP A 138 -15.63 2.71 2.70
N SER A 139 -15.43 4.00 2.43
CA SER A 139 -15.36 4.52 1.08
C SER A 139 -14.20 5.47 0.94
N ASP A 140 -13.24 5.11 0.09
CA ASP A 140 -12.04 5.88 -0.08
C ASP A 140 -11.75 6.23 -1.55
N ARG A 141 -11.31 7.47 -1.77
CA ARG A 141 -10.75 7.92 -3.06
C ARG A 141 -9.26 7.64 -3.15
N GLY A 142 -8.58 7.48 -2.03
CA GLY A 142 -7.17 7.16 -1.96
C GLY A 142 -6.21 8.34 -1.87
N THR A 143 -4.98 8.06 -2.26
CA THR A 143 -3.84 8.95 -2.37
C THR A 143 -3.07 8.59 -3.63
N LYS A 144 -2.52 9.59 -4.31
CA LYS A 144 -1.80 9.42 -5.57
C LYS A 144 -0.42 10.06 -5.46
N VAL A 145 0.62 9.33 -5.87
CA VAL A 145 2.00 9.83 -5.93
C VAL A 145 2.66 9.39 -7.22
N THR A 146 3.42 10.28 -7.85
CA THR A 146 4.23 9.95 -9.03
C THR A 146 5.42 9.09 -8.60
N VAL A 147 5.58 7.94 -9.25
CA VAL A 147 6.73 7.05 -9.10
C VAL A 147 7.54 7.11 -10.38
N TYR A 148 8.85 7.29 -10.25
CA TYR A 148 9.76 7.38 -11.39
C TYR A 148 10.51 6.07 -11.57
N PHE A 149 10.52 5.55 -12.79
CA PHE A 149 11.22 4.33 -13.16
C PHE A 149 12.34 4.64 -14.16
N GLY A 150 13.45 3.93 -14.04
CA GLY A 150 14.52 3.97 -15.04
C GLY A 150 14.31 2.85 -16.05
N GLY A 151 14.14 3.19 -17.32
CA GLY A 151 14.04 2.23 -18.43
C GLY A 151 15.17 2.37 -19.45
N PRO A 152 15.32 1.40 -20.37
CA PRO A 152 16.31 1.47 -21.45
C PRO A 152 16.12 2.69 -22.38
N ASP A 153 14.89 3.22 -22.45
CA ASP A 153 14.54 4.38 -23.27
C ASP A 153 14.54 5.71 -22.49
N GLY A 154 14.92 5.70 -21.20
CA GLY A 154 14.96 6.89 -20.34
C GLY A 154 14.14 6.76 -19.07
N TYR A 155 13.99 7.87 -18.34
CA TYR A 155 13.12 7.93 -17.17
C TYR A 155 11.66 8.00 -17.60
N ASP A 156 10.84 7.11 -17.07
CA ASP A 156 9.38 7.16 -17.18
C ASP A 156 8.76 7.37 -15.79
N SER A 157 7.46 7.67 -15.74
CA SER A 157 6.76 7.80 -14.48
C SER A 157 5.30 7.37 -14.57
N ASP A 158 4.87 6.59 -13.57
CA ASP A 158 3.47 6.22 -13.39
C ASP A 158 2.93 6.81 -12.09
N THR A 159 1.61 6.75 -11.93
CA THR A 159 0.95 7.22 -10.70
C THR A 159 0.60 6.03 -9.84
N LEU A 160 1.27 5.90 -8.70
CA LEU A 160 0.88 4.95 -7.66
C LEU A 160 -0.38 5.47 -6.98
N HIS A 161 -1.44 4.65 -6.99
CA HIS A 161 -2.70 4.93 -6.32
C HIS A 161 -2.93 3.90 -5.20
N LEU A 162 -2.96 4.37 -3.95
CA LEU A 162 -3.41 3.57 -2.82
C LEU A 162 -4.81 4.00 -2.38
N ARG A 163 -5.64 3.05 -1.98
CA ARG A 163 -6.89 3.30 -1.25
C ARG A 163 -6.82 2.63 0.11
N ILE A 164 -7.16 3.37 1.15
CA ILE A 164 -6.92 2.98 2.53
C ILE A 164 -8.27 2.93 3.24
N TYR A 165 -8.54 1.80 3.88
CA TYR A 165 -9.83 1.49 4.47
C TYR A 165 -9.75 1.30 5.98
N ALA A 166 -10.71 1.90 6.68
CA ALA A 166 -10.92 1.72 8.11
C ALA A 166 -12.35 2.17 8.52
N PRO A 167 -12.80 1.89 9.76
CA PRO A 167 -14.02 2.48 10.27
C PRO A 167 -13.96 4.02 10.24
N SER A 168 -14.87 4.65 9.51
CA SER A 168 -14.89 6.11 9.32
C SER A 168 -15.15 6.90 10.59
N SER A 169 -15.70 6.26 11.63
CA SER A 169 -15.88 6.85 12.96
C SER A 169 -14.58 7.06 13.72
N THR A 170 -13.55 6.28 13.43
CA THR A 170 -12.28 6.27 14.17
C THR A 170 -11.08 6.60 13.30
N ASP A 171 -11.15 6.42 11.97
CA ASP A 171 -10.03 6.54 11.01
C ASP A 171 -9.00 5.38 11.11
N TYR A 172 -9.31 4.33 11.89
CA TYR A 172 -8.47 3.14 12.11
C TYR A 172 -9.28 1.96 12.68
N PHE A 173 -8.77 0.73 12.49
CA PHE A 173 -9.16 -0.45 13.27
C PHE A 173 -8.38 -0.47 14.58
N ASP A 174 -9.08 -0.70 15.69
CA ASP A 174 -8.46 -0.91 17.00
C ASP A 174 -8.06 -2.38 17.15
N GLY A 175 -6.78 -2.68 16.93
CA GLY A 175 -6.25 -4.03 16.82
C GLY A 175 -5.81 -4.61 18.16
N ASP A 176 -6.12 -5.89 18.36
CA ASP A 176 -5.75 -6.62 19.57
C ASP A 176 -4.23 -6.91 19.61
N GLY A 177 -3.66 -6.97 20.81
CA GLY A 177 -2.25 -7.32 21.00
C GLY A 177 -1.28 -6.30 20.39
N GLY A 178 -0.29 -6.79 19.64
CA GLY A 178 0.77 -5.95 19.05
C GLY A 178 0.35 -5.12 17.83
N TRP A 179 -0.90 -5.24 17.36
CA TRP A 179 -1.38 -4.53 16.18
C TRP A 179 -1.57 -3.03 16.39
N GLY A 180 -1.95 -2.61 17.60
CA GLY A 180 -2.32 -1.23 17.90
C GLY A 180 -3.39 -0.70 16.93
N HIS A 181 -3.28 0.54 16.48
CA HIS A 181 -4.13 1.05 15.41
C HIS A 181 -3.61 0.62 14.06
N TYR A 182 -4.49 0.06 13.23
CA TYR A 182 -4.11 -0.36 11.88
C TYR A 182 -5.17 0.02 10.83
N VAL A 183 -4.74 0.04 9.56
CA VAL A 183 -5.58 0.25 8.38
C VAL A 183 -5.11 -0.68 7.27
N ILE A 184 -6.02 -1.02 6.35
CA ILE A 184 -5.73 -1.91 5.22
C ILE A 184 -5.75 -1.11 3.92
N ALA A 185 -4.99 -1.53 2.91
CA ALA A 185 -4.92 -0.81 1.66
C ALA A 185 -4.85 -1.72 0.43
N SER A 186 -5.52 -1.28 -0.64
CA SER A 186 -5.26 -1.72 -2.01
C SER A 186 -4.28 -0.76 -2.69
N ALA A 187 -3.50 -1.27 -3.64
CA ALA A 187 -2.61 -0.48 -4.49
C ALA A 187 -2.71 -0.88 -5.97
N HIS A 188 -2.51 0.07 -6.87
CA HIS A 188 -2.35 -0.13 -8.30
C HIS A 188 -1.65 1.09 -8.92
N PHE A 189 -1.11 0.90 -10.12
CA PHE A 189 -0.67 2.01 -10.96
C PHE A 189 -1.80 2.49 -11.87
N ASP A 190 -1.89 3.81 -12.00
CA ASP A 190 -2.59 4.49 -13.08
C ASP A 190 -1.56 4.97 -14.10
N PHE A 191 -1.66 4.46 -15.33
CA PHE A 191 -0.77 4.80 -16.43
C PHE A 191 -1.38 5.90 -17.30
N ASN A 192 -0.51 6.78 -17.81
CA ASN A 192 -0.88 7.90 -18.67
C ASN A 192 -1.92 8.88 -18.05
N PRO A 193 -1.64 9.45 -16.86
CA PRO A 193 -2.48 10.46 -16.25
C PRO A 193 -2.56 11.73 -17.14
N PRO A 194 -3.67 12.48 -17.15
CA PRO A 194 -4.82 12.40 -16.24
C PRO A 194 -5.98 11.52 -16.74
N TRP A 195 -5.81 10.80 -17.85
CA TRP A 195 -6.89 10.06 -18.51
C TRP A 195 -6.92 8.58 -18.14
N ASP A 196 -5.96 8.13 -17.31
CA ASP A 196 -5.83 6.81 -16.68
C ASP A 196 -6.32 5.68 -17.61
N SER A 197 -5.76 5.64 -18.83
CA SER A 197 -6.26 4.77 -19.90
C SER A 197 -5.91 3.29 -19.69
N ILE A 198 -4.95 3.02 -18.80
CA ILE A 198 -4.52 1.70 -18.37
C ILE A 198 -4.32 1.79 -16.86
N VAL A 199 -4.79 0.80 -16.12
CA VAL A 199 -4.68 0.71 -14.67
C VAL A 199 -4.29 -0.71 -14.27
N GLY A 200 -3.54 -0.88 -13.18
CA GLY A 200 -3.29 -2.20 -12.60
C GLY A 200 -1.90 -2.44 -12.07
N TYR A 201 -1.41 -3.67 -12.23
CA TYR A 201 -0.11 -4.11 -11.70
C TYR A 201 -0.02 -3.91 -10.19
N SER A 202 -1.03 -4.42 -9.47
CA SER A 202 -1.16 -4.21 -8.02
C SER A 202 0.09 -4.69 -7.27
N GLU A 203 0.67 -5.82 -7.67
CA GLU A 203 1.93 -6.33 -7.12
C GLU A 203 3.10 -5.34 -7.25
N ASP A 204 3.33 -4.79 -8.45
CA ASP A 204 4.40 -3.82 -8.67
C ASP A 204 4.11 -2.51 -7.91
N ALA A 205 2.83 -2.13 -7.81
CA ALA A 205 2.37 -0.96 -7.09
C ALA A 205 2.57 -1.11 -5.57
N GLU A 206 2.32 -2.30 -5.02
CA GLU A 206 2.64 -2.65 -3.65
C GLU A 206 4.14 -2.47 -3.41
N HIS A 207 5.00 -3.08 -4.22
CA HIS A 207 6.44 -2.94 -4.10
C HIS A 207 6.90 -1.48 -4.10
N ALA A 208 6.36 -0.65 -4.98
CA ALA A 208 6.66 0.78 -5.00
C ALA A 208 6.16 1.49 -3.73
N ALA A 209 4.95 1.17 -3.25
CA ALA A 209 4.40 1.74 -2.01
C ALA A 209 5.27 1.41 -0.79
N LEU A 210 5.73 0.16 -0.71
CA LEU A 210 6.61 -0.34 0.34
C LEU A 210 7.99 0.32 0.27
N GLN A 211 8.57 0.46 -0.93
CA GLN A 211 9.83 1.19 -1.12
C GLN A 211 9.72 2.66 -0.70
N ILE A 212 8.60 3.33 -1.01
CA ILE A 212 8.36 4.71 -0.56
C ILE A 212 8.29 4.77 0.98
N ALA A 213 7.57 3.85 1.62
CA ALA A 213 7.51 3.78 3.08
C ALA A 213 8.91 3.55 3.69
N ALA A 214 9.66 2.56 3.19
CA ALA A 214 11.01 2.26 3.64
C ALA A 214 11.95 3.47 3.45
N SER A 215 11.87 4.18 2.32
CA SER A 215 12.67 5.39 2.06
C SER A 215 12.38 6.55 3.04
N LYS A 216 11.21 6.52 3.68
CA LYS A 216 10.79 7.48 4.70
C LYS A 216 11.08 7.00 6.13
N GLY A 217 11.77 5.88 6.28
CA GLY A 217 12.21 5.33 7.56
C GLY A 217 11.18 4.46 8.28
N TYR A 218 10.08 4.09 7.62
CA TYR A 218 9.12 3.13 8.18
C TYR A 218 9.67 1.70 8.05
N THR A 219 9.36 0.84 9.03
CA THR A 219 9.72 -0.59 8.96
C THR A 219 8.73 -1.30 8.06
N VAL A 220 9.24 -2.07 7.11
CA VAL A 220 8.46 -2.78 6.10
C VAL A 220 8.74 -4.28 6.17
N TYR A 221 7.69 -5.09 6.02
CA TYR A 221 7.76 -6.54 5.91
C TYR A 221 7.02 -6.95 4.64
N TYR A 222 7.77 -7.42 3.65
CA TYR A 222 7.21 -7.96 2.41
C TYR A 222 6.56 -9.32 2.67
N ASP A 223 5.49 -9.62 1.95
CA ASP A 223 4.85 -10.94 1.81
C ASP A 223 4.57 -11.59 3.16
N TRP A 224 4.02 -10.82 4.10
CA TRP A 224 3.93 -11.22 5.50
C TRP A 224 2.94 -12.37 5.74
N SER A 225 1.77 -12.34 5.09
CA SER A 225 0.77 -13.41 5.21
C SER A 225 0.02 -13.61 3.91
N TRP A 226 -0.23 -14.87 3.58
CA TRP A 226 -1.16 -15.24 2.52
C TRP A 226 -2.59 -14.85 2.91
N ILE A 227 -3.32 -14.16 2.02
CA ILE A 227 -4.73 -13.79 2.23
C ILE A 227 -5.66 -14.24 1.09
N GLY A 228 -5.15 -15.04 0.15
CA GLY A 228 -5.98 -15.71 -0.85
C GLY A 228 -6.55 -14.80 -1.94
N ASN A 229 -5.82 -13.75 -2.32
CA ASN A 229 -6.17 -12.81 -3.39
C ASN A 229 -5.20 -12.87 -4.58
N TYR A 230 -4.59 -14.03 -4.82
CA TYR A 230 -3.72 -14.23 -5.97
C TYR A 230 -4.43 -13.95 -7.29
N GLU A 231 -3.75 -13.19 -8.14
CA GLU A 231 -4.21 -12.82 -9.48
C GLU A 231 -3.05 -13.00 -10.46
N SER A 232 -3.22 -13.95 -11.39
CA SER A 232 -2.26 -14.10 -12.49
C SER A 232 -2.24 -12.83 -13.34
N LEU A 233 -1.09 -12.53 -13.96
CA LEU A 233 -0.99 -11.38 -14.86
C LEU A 233 -1.96 -11.52 -16.03
N ARG A 234 -3.02 -10.72 -16.04
CA ARG A 234 -4.07 -10.74 -17.08
C ARG A 234 -4.68 -9.36 -17.27
N ASN A 235 -5.16 -9.09 -18.48
CA ASN A 235 -5.79 -7.82 -18.84
C ASN A 235 -7.29 -8.01 -19.09
N GLU A 236 -8.10 -7.19 -18.43
CA GLU A 236 -9.53 -7.04 -18.68
C GLU A 236 -9.86 -5.60 -19.10
N SER A 237 -9.85 -5.33 -20.40
CA SER A 237 -10.28 -4.03 -20.96
C SER A 237 -9.63 -2.81 -20.29
N ASN A 238 -8.29 -2.85 -20.17
CA ASN A 238 -7.40 -1.85 -19.57
C ASN A 238 -7.18 -1.99 -18.05
N HIS A 239 -7.73 -3.03 -17.45
CA HIS A 239 -7.48 -3.39 -16.06
C HIS A 239 -6.50 -4.57 -16.00
N TRP A 240 -5.26 -4.31 -15.57
CA TRP A 240 -4.22 -5.32 -15.40
C TRP A 240 -4.26 -5.89 -13.98
N TRP A 241 -4.72 -7.12 -13.88
CA TRP A 241 -4.70 -7.87 -12.64
C TRP A 241 -3.31 -8.48 -12.44
N GLN A 242 -2.78 -8.36 -11.21
CA GLN A 242 -1.55 -8.98 -10.78
C GLN A 242 -1.46 -8.90 -9.25
N SER A 243 -1.38 -10.04 -8.57
CA SER A 243 -1.08 -10.14 -7.14
C SER A 243 -0.55 -11.53 -6.84
N ASP A 244 0.45 -11.62 -5.99
CA ASP A 244 1.04 -12.88 -5.56
C ASP A 244 0.19 -13.60 -4.49
N GLY A 245 -0.83 -12.95 -3.93
CA GLY A 245 -1.75 -13.49 -2.94
C GLY A 245 -1.39 -13.19 -1.48
N TYR A 246 -0.31 -12.46 -1.24
CA TYR A 246 0.15 -12.05 0.08
C TYR A 246 -0.27 -10.61 0.42
N VAL A 247 -0.18 -10.31 1.72
CA VAL A 247 -0.30 -8.96 2.26
C VAL A 247 1.00 -8.60 2.96
N SER A 248 1.53 -7.43 2.68
CA SER A 248 2.70 -6.86 3.36
C SER A 248 2.33 -6.00 4.56
N LEU A 249 3.29 -5.75 5.44
CA LEU A 249 3.14 -4.88 6.60
C LEU A 249 4.02 -3.63 6.52
N VAL A 250 3.48 -2.51 6.99
CA VAL A 250 4.23 -1.28 7.28
C VAL A 250 3.96 -0.86 8.72
N TYR A 251 5.00 -0.79 9.54
CA TYR A 251 4.88 -0.29 10.90
C TYR A 251 4.87 1.24 10.93
N VAL A 252 3.82 1.82 11.50
CA VAL A 252 3.62 3.25 11.72
C VAL A 252 3.72 3.54 13.23
N PRO A 253 4.75 4.27 13.70
CA PRO A 253 4.93 4.58 15.12
C PRO A 253 3.91 5.60 15.67
#